data_AF-A0A377HZ12-F1
#
_entry.id   AF-A0A377HZ12-F1
#
_cell.length_a   1.000
_cell.length_b   1.000
_cell.length_c   1.000
_cell.angle_alpha   90.00
_cell.angle_beta   90.00
_cell.angle_gamma   90.00
#
_symmetry.space_group_name_H-M   'P 1'
#
loop_
_entity.id
_entity.type
_entity.pdbx_description
1 polymer ?
#
loop_
_entity_poly.entity_id
_entity_poly.type
_entity_poly.pdbx_seq_one_letter_code
_entity_poly.pdbx_strand_id
1 'polypeptide(L)'
;MRYQKLESQEANWKWKYLLKKHREGENITKYTESSMIELKIQLLTTLQNSPDEIEKWVKTEMTAEQRKKMRQSIRARRKRFFNAEKITTKKKSIDLEYASWLQLSKYANAQGVTLSQAVLQLIDELENKELYLEQVEKMKVSLKGLLKIGE
;
A
#
# COMPACT_ATOMS: atom_id res chain seq x y z
N MET A 1 0.11 -9.12 -16.09
CA MET A 1 -0.05 -7.97 -15.16
C MET A 1 -1.46 -8.05 -14.56
N ARG A 2 -1.66 -7.87 -13.24
CA ARG A 2 -2.97 -8.11 -12.56
C ARG A 2 -4.06 -7.05 -12.84
N TYR A 3 -3.69 -5.84 -13.25
CA TYR A 3 -4.63 -4.73 -13.50
C TYR A 3 -4.46 -4.21 -14.93
N GLN A 4 -5.57 -3.90 -15.60
CA GLN A 4 -5.58 -3.31 -16.94
C GLN A 4 -4.96 -1.90 -16.89
N LYS A 5 -4.20 -1.54 -17.94
CA LYS A 5 -3.72 -0.17 -18.13
C LYS A 5 -4.80 0.64 -18.83
N LEU A 6 -5.12 1.80 -18.27
CA LEU A 6 -6.09 2.73 -18.85
C LEU A 6 -5.30 3.90 -19.43
N GLU A 7 -4.96 3.86 -20.71
CA GLU A 7 -3.96 4.76 -21.31
C GLU A 7 -4.32 6.25 -21.14
N SER A 8 -5.54 6.63 -21.53
CA SER A 8 -6.04 8.01 -21.39
C SER A 8 -6.09 8.46 -19.93
N GLN A 9 -6.59 7.61 -19.02
CA GLN A 9 -6.71 7.95 -17.60
C GLN A 9 -5.34 8.02 -16.91
N GLU A 10 -4.40 7.14 -17.26
CA GLU A 10 -3.03 7.15 -16.74
C GLU A 10 -2.24 8.37 -17.24
N ALA A 11 -2.46 8.81 -18.48
CA ALA A 11 -1.86 10.04 -19.00
C ALA A 11 -2.32 11.25 -18.17
N ASN A 12 -3.61 11.35 -17.88
CA ASN A 12 -4.14 12.40 -16.98
C ASN A 12 -3.52 12.31 -15.57
N TRP A 13 -3.36 11.10 -15.01
CA TRP A 13 -2.69 10.94 -13.72
C TRP A 13 -1.22 11.36 -13.75
N LYS A 14 -0.49 11.11 -14.85
CA LYS A 14 0.89 11.58 -15.06
C LYS A 14 0.92 13.10 -15.10
N TRP A 15 0.05 13.73 -15.87
CA TRP A 15 -0.07 15.18 -15.97
C TRP A 15 -0.31 15.83 -14.59
N LYS A 16 -1.31 15.34 -13.85
CA LYS A 16 -1.60 15.82 -12.48
C LYS A 16 -0.42 15.60 -11.51
N TYR A 17 0.27 14.47 -11.62
CA TYR A 17 1.44 14.17 -10.79
C TYR A 17 2.58 15.17 -11.05
N LEU A 18 2.89 15.42 -12.32
CA LEU A 18 3.97 16.32 -12.72
C LEU A 18 3.71 17.75 -12.27
N LEU A 19 2.51 18.27 -12.50
CA LEU A 19 2.14 19.62 -12.04
C LEU A 19 2.16 19.74 -10.52
N LYS A 20 1.74 18.69 -9.80
CA LYS A 20 1.86 18.66 -8.33
C LYS A 20 3.32 18.74 -7.90
N LYS A 21 4.20 17.95 -8.50
CA LYS A 21 5.63 17.95 -8.17
C LYS A 21 6.30 19.28 -8.45
N HIS A 22 5.96 19.91 -9.56
CA HIS A 22 6.44 21.26 -9.83
C HIS A 22 5.96 22.28 -8.78
N ARG A 23 4.68 22.23 -8.36
CA ARG A 23 4.15 23.09 -7.29
C ARG A 23 4.81 22.85 -5.93
N GLU A 24 5.30 21.63 -5.68
CA GLU A 24 6.11 21.28 -4.49
C GLU A 24 7.56 21.79 -4.60
N GLY A 25 7.95 22.44 -5.69
CA GLY A 25 9.29 22.97 -5.92
C GLY A 25 10.28 21.95 -6.50
N GLU A 26 9.82 20.75 -6.88
CA GLU A 26 10.70 19.74 -7.50
C GLU A 26 10.86 19.98 -9.01
N ASN A 27 12.09 19.91 -9.50
CA ASN A 27 12.36 19.91 -10.93
C ASN A 27 11.91 18.58 -11.56
N ILE A 28 10.92 18.68 -12.45
CA ILE A 28 10.33 17.54 -13.18
C ILE A 28 10.96 17.30 -14.55
N THR A 29 11.89 18.16 -14.98
CA THR A 29 12.58 18.08 -16.27
C THR A 29 14.03 17.66 -16.10
N LYS A 30 14.68 17.31 -17.21
CA LYS A 30 16.12 17.01 -17.27
C LYS A 30 17.02 18.25 -17.32
N TYR A 31 16.45 19.44 -17.45
CA TYR A 31 17.19 20.69 -17.59
C TYR A 31 17.53 21.28 -16.22
N THR A 32 18.63 22.02 -16.15
CA THR A 32 19.08 22.72 -14.93
C THR A 32 18.71 24.19 -14.93
N GLU A 33 18.52 24.79 -16.11
CA GLU A 33 18.22 26.21 -16.28
C GLU A 33 16.75 26.52 -15.98
N SER A 34 16.50 27.50 -15.12
CA SER A 34 15.15 27.88 -14.68
C SER A 34 14.23 28.31 -15.84
N SER A 35 14.75 29.07 -16.79
CA SER A 35 14.00 29.52 -17.98
C SER A 35 13.51 28.34 -18.83
N MET A 36 14.38 27.36 -19.06
CA MET A 36 14.03 26.15 -19.80
C MET A 36 13.02 25.28 -19.04
N ILE A 37 13.18 25.15 -17.72
CA ILE A 37 12.23 24.44 -16.86
C ILE A 37 10.84 25.08 -17.00
N GLU A 38 10.74 26.40 -16.81
CA GLU A 38 9.48 27.15 -16.89
C GLU A 38 8.80 27.00 -18.25
N LEU A 39 9.53 27.15 -19.35
CA LEU A 39 9.00 26.99 -20.70
C LEU A 39 8.40 25.59 -20.92
N LYS A 40 9.07 24.55 -20.44
CA LYS A 40 8.58 23.17 -20.56
C LYS A 40 7.36 22.88 -19.69
N ILE A 41 7.23 23.57 -18.56
CA ILE A 41 6.06 23.48 -17.68
C ILE A 41 4.87 24.23 -18.27
N GLN A 42 5.09 25.41 -18.87
CA GLN A 42 4.06 26.13 -19.60
C GLN A 42 3.50 25.25 -20.71
N LEU A 43 4.38 24.61 -21.50
CA LEU A 43 3.97 23.62 -22.49
C LEU A 43 3.19 22.48 -21.85
N LEU A 44 3.68 21.87 -20.77
CA LEU A 44 2.97 20.77 -20.11
C LEU A 44 1.55 21.16 -19.67
N THR A 45 1.35 22.41 -19.24
CA THR A 45 0.05 22.91 -18.77
C THR A 45 -0.99 22.93 -19.89
N THR A 46 -0.59 23.17 -21.14
CA THR A 46 -1.51 23.17 -22.29
C THR A 46 -1.90 21.76 -22.76
N LEU A 47 -1.09 20.75 -22.45
CA LEU A 47 -1.28 19.35 -22.89
C LEU A 47 -2.36 18.56 -22.11
N GLN A 48 -3.19 19.21 -21.29
CA GLN A 48 -4.11 18.55 -20.33
C GLN A 48 -5.00 17.45 -20.95
N ASN A 49 -5.49 17.67 -22.16
CA ASN A 49 -6.45 16.77 -22.83
C ASN A 49 -5.81 15.92 -23.93
N SER A 50 -4.47 15.86 -24.02
CA SER A 50 -3.74 15.17 -25.07
C SER A 50 -2.89 14.02 -24.51
N PRO A 51 -3.45 12.80 -24.34
CA PRO A 51 -2.74 11.67 -23.77
C PRO A 51 -1.41 11.34 -24.46
N ASP A 52 -1.39 11.34 -25.79
CA ASP A 52 -0.20 10.99 -26.58
C ASP A 52 0.91 12.02 -26.42
N GLU A 53 0.55 13.30 -26.33
CA GLU A 53 1.52 14.39 -26.15
C GLU A 53 2.12 14.38 -24.75
N ILE A 54 1.34 14.04 -23.72
CA ILE A 54 1.83 13.82 -22.36
C ILE A 54 2.85 12.68 -22.34
N GLU A 55 2.59 11.55 -23.00
CA GLU A 55 3.55 10.44 -23.07
C GLU A 55 4.83 10.83 -23.82
N LYS A 56 4.71 11.60 -24.91
CA LYS A 56 5.86 12.13 -25.64
C LYS A 56 6.69 13.05 -24.74
N TRP A 57 6.06 13.99 -24.04
CA TRP A 57 6.72 14.91 -23.11
C TRP A 57 7.48 14.16 -22.01
N VAL A 58 6.85 13.15 -21.40
CA VAL A 58 7.49 12.28 -20.39
C VAL A 58 8.72 11.57 -20.95
N LYS A 59 8.68 11.19 -22.24
CA LYS A 59 9.79 10.50 -22.91
C LYS A 59 10.94 11.44 -23.26
N THR A 60 10.66 12.68 -23.65
CA THR A 60 11.65 13.64 -24.14
C THR A 60 12.24 14.51 -23.04
N GLU A 61 11.42 15.01 -22.13
CA GLU A 61 11.78 16.09 -21.20
C GLU A 61 12.25 15.58 -19.83
N MET A 62 11.96 14.32 -19.46
CA MET A 62 12.33 13.76 -18.14
C MET A 62 13.55 12.85 -18.17
N THR A 63 14.33 12.85 -17.09
CA THR A 63 15.39 11.85 -16.86
C THR A 63 14.84 10.46 -16.56
N ALA A 64 15.68 9.43 -16.71
CA ALA A 64 15.31 8.04 -16.43
C ALA A 64 14.87 7.83 -14.97
N GLU A 65 15.51 8.52 -14.02
CA GLU A 65 15.20 8.43 -12.59
C GLU A 65 13.85 9.08 -12.25
N GLN A 66 13.61 10.29 -12.74
CA GLN A 66 12.32 10.98 -12.58
C GLN A 66 11.19 10.12 -13.15
N ARG A 67 11.40 9.54 -14.34
CA ARG A 67 10.44 8.64 -14.98
C ARG A 67 10.21 7.37 -14.15
N LYS A 68 11.24 6.81 -13.51
CA LYS A 68 11.12 5.65 -12.61
C LYS A 68 10.25 5.98 -11.40
N LYS A 69 10.51 7.08 -10.70
CA LYS A 69 9.71 7.55 -9.56
C LYS A 69 8.25 7.78 -9.96
N MET A 70 8.02 8.49 -11.07
CA MET A 70 6.68 8.71 -11.60
C MET A 70 5.95 7.40 -11.92
N ARG A 71 6.59 6.46 -12.64
CA ARG A 71 5.97 5.16 -12.98
C ARG A 71 5.56 4.37 -11.73
N GLN A 72 6.34 4.42 -10.65
CA GLN A 72 5.98 3.78 -9.38
C GLN A 72 4.73 4.42 -8.77
N SER A 73 4.67 5.75 -8.74
CA SER A 73 3.50 6.52 -8.27
C SER A 73 2.24 6.21 -9.09
N ILE A 74 2.34 6.17 -10.42
CA ILE A 74 1.22 5.82 -11.30
C ILE A 74 0.79 4.37 -11.12
N ARG A 75 1.74 3.43 -10.96
CA ARG A 75 1.43 2.03 -10.63
C ARG A 75 0.68 1.92 -9.31
N ALA A 76 1.11 2.64 -8.27
CA ALA A 76 0.43 2.64 -6.97
C ALA A 76 -0.99 3.22 -7.09
N ARG A 77 -1.15 4.32 -7.84
CA ARG A 77 -2.46 4.92 -8.13
C ARG A 77 -3.38 3.96 -8.88
N ARG A 78 -2.90 3.30 -9.94
CA ARG A 78 -3.64 2.26 -10.67
C ARG A 78 -4.11 1.15 -9.74
N LYS A 79 -3.22 0.60 -8.91
CA LYS A 79 -3.57 -0.44 -7.94
C LYS A 79 -4.66 0.03 -6.98
N ARG A 80 -4.54 1.24 -6.44
CA ARG A 80 -5.53 1.83 -5.52
C ARG A 80 -6.87 2.08 -6.18
N PHE A 81 -6.88 2.53 -7.43
CA PHE A 81 -8.09 2.76 -8.23
C PHE A 81 -8.93 1.48 -8.32
N PHE A 82 -8.34 0.39 -8.84
CA PHE A 82 -9.06 -0.89 -8.93
C PHE A 82 -9.38 -1.50 -7.57
N ASN A 83 -8.47 -1.40 -6.58
CA ASN A 83 -8.74 -1.94 -5.25
C ASN A 83 -9.87 -1.21 -4.50
N ALA A 84 -10.22 0.01 -4.91
CA ALA A 84 -11.30 0.77 -4.30
C ALA A 84 -12.69 0.26 -4.73
N GLU A 85 -12.78 -0.49 -5.83
CA GLU A 85 -14.04 -1.04 -6.36
C GLU A 85 -14.64 -2.13 -5.46
N LYS A 86 -13.79 -2.96 -4.84
CA LYS A 86 -14.23 -4.05 -3.96
C LYS A 86 -13.80 -3.82 -2.52
N ILE A 87 -14.73 -4.02 -1.57
CA ILE A 87 -14.46 -3.89 -0.13
C ILE A 87 -13.33 -4.83 0.30
N THR A 88 -13.32 -6.06 -0.20
CA THR A 88 -12.32 -7.09 0.12
C THR A 88 -10.89 -6.70 -0.27
N THR A 89 -10.72 -5.87 -1.31
CA THR A 89 -9.41 -5.39 -1.77
C THR A 89 -9.04 -4.01 -1.23
N LYS A 90 -10.01 -3.30 -0.65
CA LYS A 90 -9.83 -1.97 -0.08
C LYS A 90 -8.93 -2.06 1.14
N LYS A 91 -8.04 -1.09 1.27
CA LYS A 91 -7.13 -0.97 2.43
C LYS A 91 -7.51 0.26 3.24
N LYS A 92 -7.32 0.17 4.55
CA LYS A 92 -7.53 1.26 5.50
C LYS A 92 -6.18 1.66 6.09
N SER A 93 -5.97 2.97 6.21
CA SER A 93 -4.85 3.50 7.01
C SER A 93 -5.32 3.51 8.45
N ILE A 94 -4.51 2.96 9.34
CA ILE A 94 -4.71 3.01 10.79
C ILE A 94 -3.42 3.52 11.40
N ASP A 95 -3.54 4.34 12.43
CA ASP A 95 -2.41 4.76 13.23
C ASP A 95 -2.37 3.88 14.48
N LEU A 96 -1.18 3.41 14.83
CA LEU A 96 -0.93 2.60 16.01
C LEU A 96 0.12 3.30 16.86
N GLU A 97 0.00 3.18 18.18
CA GLU A 97 1.09 3.54 19.08
C GLU A 97 2.37 2.79 18.71
N TYR A 98 3.51 3.48 18.84
CA TYR A 98 4.79 2.95 18.38
C TYR A 98 5.13 1.58 19.01
N ALA A 99 4.88 1.43 20.31
CA ALA A 99 5.12 0.17 21.02
C ALA A 99 4.26 -0.98 20.46
N SER A 100 2.97 -0.73 20.21
CA SER A 100 2.03 -1.71 19.65
C SER A 100 2.44 -2.12 18.24
N TRP A 101 2.77 -1.13 17.39
CA TRP A 101 3.29 -1.40 16.04
C TRP A 101 4.58 -2.23 16.06
N LEU A 102 5.51 -1.91 16.97
CA LEU A 102 6.79 -2.61 17.06
C LEU A 102 6.60 -4.09 17.42
N GLN A 103 5.74 -4.39 18.39
CA GLN A 103 5.46 -5.78 18.78
C GLN A 103 4.79 -6.55 17.64
N LEU A 104 3.76 -5.97 17.02
CA LEU A 104 3.08 -6.60 15.89
C LEU A 104 4.02 -6.82 14.71
N SER A 105 4.91 -5.87 14.43
CA SER A 105 5.93 -5.97 13.39
C SER A 105 6.93 -7.10 13.66
N LYS A 106 7.42 -7.21 14.90
CA LYS A 106 8.31 -8.30 15.30
C LYS A 106 7.63 -9.67 15.13
N TYR A 107 6.39 -9.82 15.61
CA TYR A 107 5.63 -11.06 15.44
C TYR A 107 5.42 -11.39 13.95
N ALA A 108 4.93 -10.43 13.16
CA ALA A 108 4.68 -10.64 11.73
C ALA A 108 5.95 -11.03 10.97
N ASN A 109 7.09 -10.37 11.26
CA ASN A 109 8.37 -10.70 10.66
C ASN A 109 8.89 -12.08 11.09
N ALA A 110 8.73 -12.45 12.36
CA ALA A 110 9.13 -13.76 12.87
C ALA A 110 8.34 -14.90 12.20
N GLN A 111 7.06 -14.66 11.91
CA GLN A 111 6.19 -15.61 11.21
C GLN A 111 6.28 -15.52 9.68
N GLY A 112 7.00 -14.53 9.13
CA GLY A 112 7.10 -14.30 7.69
C GLY A 112 5.78 -13.87 7.03
N VAL A 113 4.84 -13.31 7.78
CA VAL A 113 3.51 -12.91 7.31
C VAL A 113 3.34 -11.39 7.25
N THR A 114 2.30 -10.92 6.57
CA THR A 114 1.95 -9.49 6.60
C THR A 114 1.32 -9.09 7.93
N LEU A 115 1.44 -7.81 8.31
CA LEU A 115 0.79 -7.29 9.54
C LEU A 115 -0.71 -7.62 9.61
N SER A 116 -1.42 -7.55 8.48
CA SER A 116 -2.85 -7.89 8.45
C SER A 116 -3.12 -9.37 8.72
N GLN A 117 -2.24 -10.26 8.25
CA GLN A 117 -2.35 -11.70 8.52
C GLN A 117 -1.97 -12.03 9.96
N ALA A 118 -0.93 -11.38 10.48
CA ALA A 118 -0.54 -11.49 11.88
C ALA A 118 -1.69 -11.12 12.83
N VAL A 119 -2.42 -10.04 12.53
CA VAL A 119 -3.60 -9.65 13.33
C VAL A 119 -4.66 -10.76 13.33
N LEU A 120 -4.94 -11.38 12.18
CA LEU A 120 -5.91 -12.47 12.10
C LEU A 120 -5.44 -13.70 12.89
N GLN A 121 -4.17 -14.10 12.73
CA GLN A 121 -3.60 -15.22 13.47
C GLN A 121 -3.66 -15.01 14.99
N LEU A 122 -3.35 -13.79 15.47
CA LEU A 122 -3.43 -13.47 16.89
C LEU A 122 -4.87 -13.52 17.42
N ILE A 123 -5.86 -13.12 16.61
CA ILE A 123 -7.28 -13.25 16.96
C ILE A 123 -7.66 -14.73 17.06
N ASP A 124 -7.31 -15.52 16.05
CA ASP A 124 -7.59 -16.96 16.03
C ASP A 124 -6.91 -17.67 17.21
N GLU A 125 -5.66 -17.32 17.55
CA GLU A 125 -4.93 -17.85 18.71
C GLU A 125 -5.62 -17.51 20.03
N LEU A 126 -6.15 -16.28 20.16
CA LEU A 126 -6.85 -15.83 21.35
C LEU A 126 -8.18 -16.59 21.53
N GLU A 127 -8.97 -16.71 20.48
CA GLU A 127 -10.24 -17.45 20.49
C GLU A 127 -10.03 -18.94 20.83
N ASN A 128 -9.01 -19.56 20.23
CA ASN A 128 -8.68 -20.95 20.51
C ASN A 128 -8.14 -21.15 21.94
N LYS A 129 -7.42 -20.17 22.50
CA LYS A 129 -6.91 -20.26 23.87
C LYS A 129 -8.02 -20.45 24.90
N GLU A 130 -9.15 -19.77 24.74
CA GLU A 130 -10.29 -19.92 25.65
C GLU A 130 -10.88 -21.34 25.58
N LEU A 131 -11.05 -21.87 24.36
CA LEU A 131 -11.50 -23.25 24.14
C LEU A 131 -10.55 -24.27 24.76
N TYR A 132 -9.23 -24.10 24.58
CA TYR A 132 -8.23 -24.99 25.17
C TYR A 132 -8.24 -24.94 26.70
N LEU A 133 -8.41 -23.76 27.30
CA LEU A 133 -8.49 -23.62 28.76
C LEU A 133 -9.73 -24.34 29.32
N GLU A 134 -10.87 -24.21 28.66
CA GLU A 134 -12.10 -24.90 29.08
C GLU A 134 -11.93 -26.43 28.98
N GLN A 135 -11.34 -26.92 27.89
CA GLN A 135 -11.06 -28.36 27.73
C GLN A 135 -10.10 -28.87 28.80
N VAL A 136 -9.03 -28.13 29.10
CA VAL A 136 -8.07 -28.49 30.15
C VAL A 136 -8.74 -28.52 31.52
N GLU A 137 -9.62 -27.58 31.82
CA GLU A 137 -10.33 -27.57 33.10
C GLU A 137 -11.33 -28.72 33.22
N LYS A 138 -12.07 -29.04 32.15
CA LYS A 138 -12.92 -30.24 32.08
C LYS A 138 -12.12 -31.52 32.29
N MET A 139 -10.95 -31.64 31.66
CA MET A 139 -10.05 -32.79 31.85
C MET A 139 -9.58 -32.91 33.30
N LYS A 140 -9.17 -31.81 33.94
CA LYS A 140 -8.77 -31.82 35.36
C LYS A 140 -9.90 -32.26 36.28
N VAL A 141 -11.12 -31.76 36.06
CA VAL A 141 -12.30 -32.15 36.86
C VAL A 141 -12.59 -33.64 36.67
N SER A 142 -12.58 -34.13 35.43
CA SER A 142 -12.79 -35.55 35.13
C SER A 142 -11.74 -36.45 35.81
N LEU A 143 -10.45 -36.09 35.71
CA LEU A 143 -9.36 -36.85 36.34
C LEU A 143 -9.48 -36.86 37.88
N LYS A 144 -9.81 -35.72 38.50
CA LYS A 144 -10.08 -35.66 39.95
C LYS A 144 -11.27 -36.54 40.35
N GLY A 145 -12.30 -36.61 39.52
CA GLY A 145 -13.44 -37.49 39.73
C GLY A 145 -13.05 -38.97 39.71
N LEU A 146 -12.24 -39.39 38.73
CA LEU A 146 -11.76 -40.76 38.62
C LEU A 146 -10.85 -41.16 39.78
N LEU A 147 -9.96 -40.27 40.24
CA LEU A 147 -9.08 -40.54 41.38
C LEU A 147 -9.85 -40.76 42.68
N LYS A 148 -10.98 -40.08 42.88
CA LYS A 148 -11.83 -40.25 44.07
C LYS A 148 -12.64 -41.56 44.08
N ILE A 149 -12.76 -42.25 42.94
CA ILE A 149 -13.48 -43.53 42.83
C ILE A 149 -12.55 -44.73 43.14
N GLY A 150 -11.23 -44.50 43.15
CA GLY A 150 -10.22 -45.52 43.43
C GLY A 150 -9.77 -45.63 44.89
N GLU A 151 -10.30 -44.81 45.79
CA GLU A 151 -10.22 -44.95 47.26
C GLU A 151 -11.49 -45.61 47.79
#